data_AF-A0A524DZK2-F1
#
_entry.id   AF-A0A524DZK2-F1
#
_cell.length_a   1.000
_cell.length_b   1.000
_cell.length_c   1.000
_cell.angle_alpha   90.00
_cell.angle_beta   90.00
_cell.angle_gamma   90.00
#
_symmetry.space_group_name_H-M   'P 1'
#
loop_
_entity.id
_entity.type
_entity.pdbx_description
1 polymer ?
#
loop_
_entity_poly.entity_id
_entity_poly.type
_entity_poly.pdbx_seq_one_letter_code
_entity_poly.pdbx_strand_id
1 'polypeptide(L)'
;MTESEFNPYILGICCNWCTYAGADQAGTSRMQRPANLRIMRVMCGGRVEPHFVLDALLNGADGVLVSHCHPGDCHYVEGNLKTIRKIPMLHLYLKQFGINPKRVKYTFVSASEGAELTEIVQEFVQELKELGPNPIKKEGK
;
A
#
# COMPACT_ATOMS: atom_id res chain seq x y z
N MET A 1 32.66 4.71 -4.69
CA MET A 1 31.67 4.05 -3.82
C MET A 1 30.41 4.86 -3.93
N THR A 2 29.56 4.53 -4.90
CA THR A 2 28.30 5.25 -5.12
C THR A 2 27.40 5.00 -3.92
N GLU A 3 26.90 6.06 -3.28
CA GLU A 3 25.81 5.96 -2.31
C GLU A 3 24.75 5.00 -2.86
N SER A 4 24.37 4.00 -2.07
CA SER A 4 23.34 3.04 -2.48
C SER A 4 22.08 3.83 -2.81
N GLU A 5 21.63 3.77 -4.07
CA GLU A 5 20.42 4.46 -4.51
C GLU A 5 19.26 4.11 -3.57
N PHE A 6 18.54 5.13 -3.09
CA PHE A 6 17.44 4.94 -2.16
C PHE A 6 16.41 3.97 -2.74
N ASN A 7 16.19 2.86 -2.03
CA ASN A 7 15.29 1.80 -2.44
C ASN A 7 14.13 1.69 -1.44
N PRO A 8 12.95 2.28 -1.74
CA PRO A 8 11.88 2.44 -0.76
C PRO A 8 11.27 1.10 -0.34
N TYR A 9 11.00 0.92 0.94
CA TYR A 9 10.24 -0.21 1.44
C TYR A 9 8.73 0.08 1.43
N ILE A 10 7.95 -0.70 0.69
CA ILE A 10 6.49 -0.58 0.63
C ILE A 10 5.83 -1.75 1.35
N LEU A 11 5.02 -1.45 2.38
CA LEU A 11 4.10 -2.42 2.95
C LEU A 11 2.76 -2.36 2.22
N GLY A 12 2.36 -3.45 1.59
CA GLY A 12 1.04 -3.62 0.98
C GLY A 12 0.08 -4.30 1.94
N ILE A 13 -1.07 -3.71 2.25
CA ILE A 13 -2.16 -4.36 2.98
C ILE A 13 -3.24 -4.71 1.95
N CYS A 14 -3.29 -5.99 1.56
CA CYS A 14 -4.12 -6.45 0.45
C CYS A 14 -5.25 -7.36 0.95
N CYS A 15 -6.48 -7.15 0.44
CA CYS A 15 -7.55 -8.09 0.73
C CYS A 15 -7.34 -9.44 0.03
N ASN A 16 -7.76 -10.51 0.69
CA ASN A 16 -7.60 -11.90 0.23
C ASN A 16 -8.28 -12.13 -1.13
N TRP A 17 -9.49 -11.59 -1.30
CA TRP A 17 -10.38 -11.99 -2.40
C TRP A 17 -10.08 -11.34 -3.75
N CYS A 18 -9.56 -10.11 -3.75
CA CYS A 18 -9.33 -9.34 -4.97
C CYS A 18 -7.85 -9.04 -5.14
N THR A 19 -7.30 -8.02 -4.47
CA THR A 19 -5.93 -7.59 -4.68
C THR A 19 -4.88 -8.68 -4.42
N TYR A 20 -5.04 -9.51 -3.39
CA TYR A 20 -4.08 -10.59 -3.13
C TYR A 20 -4.10 -11.61 -4.28
N ALA A 21 -5.29 -11.98 -4.77
CA ALA A 21 -5.44 -12.80 -5.96
C ALA A 21 -4.92 -12.11 -7.24
N GLY A 22 -5.09 -10.79 -7.37
CA GLY A 22 -4.49 -10.01 -8.46
C GLY A 22 -2.96 -10.01 -8.41
N ALA A 23 -2.36 -10.04 -7.20
CA ALA A 23 -0.93 -10.23 -7.03
C ALA A 23 -0.48 -11.64 -7.43
N ASP A 24 -1.27 -12.67 -7.12
CA ASP A 24 -1.02 -14.04 -7.57
C ASP A 24 -1.14 -14.14 -9.10
N GLN A 25 -2.15 -13.50 -9.70
CA GLN A 25 -2.34 -13.42 -11.15
C GLN A 25 -1.10 -12.80 -11.81
N ALA A 26 -0.62 -11.65 -11.31
CA ALA A 26 0.59 -11.00 -11.82
C ALA A 26 1.81 -11.94 -11.77
N GLY A 27 1.94 -12.71 -10.69
CA GLY A 27 2.98 -13.72 -10.53
C GLY A 27 2.88 -14.85 -11.54
N THR A 28 1.69 -15.46 -11.70
CA THR A 28 1.45 -16.54 -12.67
C THR A 28 1.63 -16.10 -14.12
N SER A 29 1.30 -14.85 -14.42
CA SER A 29 1.50 -14.21 -15.72
C SER A 29 2.91 -13.64 -15.93
N ARG A 30 3.82 -13.82 -14.95
CA ARG A 30 5.22 -13.37 -15.02
C ARG A 30 5.38 -11.86 -15.24
N MET A 31 4.42 -11.06 -14.78
CA MET A 31 4.47 -9.60 -14.87
C MET A 31 5.58 -9.07 -13.96
N GLN A 32 6.48 -8.27 -14.53
CA GLN A 32 7.65 -7.76 -13.80
C GLN A 32 7.32 -6.43 -13.12
N ARG A 33 7.71 -6.32 -11.85
CA ARG A 33 7.61 -5.08 -11.07
C ARG A 33 8.79 -4.97 -10.09
N PRO A 34 9.10 -3.77 -9.60
CA PRO A 34 10.12 -3.59 -8.56
C PRO A 34 9.83 -4.45 -7.33
N ALA A 35 10.88 -5.00 -6.71
CA ALA A 35 10.79 -5.91 -5.55
C ALA A 35 10.53 -5.17 -4.21
N ASN A 36 9.95 -3.98 -4.27
CA ASN A 36 9.76 -3.06 -3.14
C ASN A 36 8.51 -3.37 -2.31
N LEU A 37 7.51 -4.02 -2.91
CA LEU A 37 6.24 -4.35 -2.28
C LEU A 37 6.32 -5.64 -1.47
N ARG A 38 6.04 -5.58 -0.17
CA ARG A 38 5.79 -6.75 0.68
C ARG A 38 4.34 -6.78 1.11
N ILE A 39 3.61 -7.85 0.78
CA ILE A 39 2.17 -7.93 1.00
C ILE A 39 1.87 -8.59 2.35
N MET A 40 1.15 -7.87 3.20
CA MET A 40 0.40 -8.38 4.34
C MET A 40 -1.03 -8.68 3.89
N ARG A 41 -1.43 -9.94 4.02
CA ARG A 41 -2.78 -10.39 3.67
C ARG A 41 -3.76 -10.11 4.80
N VAL A 42 -4.91 -9.52 4.45
CA VAL A 42 -6.09 -9.44 5.32
C VAL A 42 -7.30 -10.02 4.60
N MET A 43 -8.32 -10.47 5.32
CA MET A 43 -9.51 -11.02 4.66
C MET A 43 -10.29 -9.95 3.89
N CYS A 44 -10.36 -8.72 4.41
CA CYS A 44 -11.10 -7.62 3.82
C CYS A 44 -10.38 -6.31 4.04
N GLY A 45 -10.53 -5.37 3.10
CA GLY A 45 -10.14 -3.97 3.31
C GLY A 45 -10.76 -3.39 4.59
N GLY A 46 -11.98 -3.80 4.95
CA GLY A 46 -12.68 -3.35 6.17
C GLY A 46 -11.95 -3.70 7.47
N ARG A 47 -10.99 -4.63 7.45
CA ARG A 47 -10.12 -4.93 8.59
C ARG A 47 -9.08 -3.84 8.85
N VAL A 48 -8.76 -3.04 7.83
CA VAL A 48 -7.72 -2.02 7.87
C VAL A 48 -8.21 -0.82 8.69
N GLU A 49 -7.43 -0.48 9.71
CA GLU A 49 -7.61 0.71 10.53
C GLU A 49 -6.47 1.71 10.29
N PRO A 50 -6.70 3.02 10.42
CA PRO A 50 -5.66 4.05 10.23
C PRO A 50 -4.40 3.81 11.05
N HIS A 51 -4.55 3.30 12.27
CA HIS A 51 -3.44 2.94 13.16
C HIS A 51 -2.47 1.92 12.53
N PHE A 52 -2.95 0.97 11.73
CA PHE A 52 -2.05 0.00 11.06
C PHE A 52 -1.13 0.67 10.05
N VAL A 53 -1.65 1.68 9.35
CA VAL A 53 -0.88 2.46 8.38
C VAL A 53 0.16 3.33 9.09
N LEU A 54 -0.26 4.00 10.17
CA LEU A 54 0.64 4.82 10.99
C LEU A 54 1.75 3.97 11.61
N ASP A 55 1.41 2.81 12.16
CA ASP A 55 2.38 1.87 12.72
C ASP A 55 3.37 1.36 11.68
N ALA A 56 2.90 1.03 10.47
CA ALA A 56 3.79 0.61 9.41
C ALA A 56 4.84 1.69 9.07
N LEU A 57 4.41 2.96 8.98
CA LEU A 57 5.30 4.09 8.74
C LEU A 57 6.26 4.30 9.92
N LEU A 58 5.79 4.19 11.17
CA LEU A 58 6.63 4.31 12.38
C LEU A 58 7.67 3.19 12.47
N ASN A 59 7.34 2.00 11.99
CA ASN A 59 8.25 0.84 11.94
C ASN A 59 9.11 0.81 10.67
N GLY A 60 9.18 1.92 9.93
CA GLY A 60 10.17 2.13 8.87
C GLY A 60 9.74 1.78 7.46
N ALA A 61 8.45 1.59 7.21
CA ALA A 61 7.92 1.63 5.83
C ALA A 61 8.13 3.02 5.23
N ASP A 62 8.64 3.08 4.00
CA ASP A 62 8.78 4.33 3.26
C ASP A 62 7.47 4.75 2.60
N GLY A 63 6.61 3.77 2.29
CA GLY A 63 5.21 3.97 1.95
C GLY A 63 4.34 2.77 2.29
N VAL A 64 3.03 3.00 2.32
CA VAL A 64 2.01 1.99 2.60
C VAL A 64 0.98 1.98 1.48
N LEU A 65 0.80 0.81 0.87
CA LEU A 65 -0.24 0.58 -0.14
C LEU A 65 -1.40 -0.16 0.53
N VAL A 66 -2.59 0.43 0.57
CA VAL A 66 -3.82 -0.25 1.00
C VAL A 66 -4.64 -0.53 -0.24
N SER A 67 -4.89 -1.80 -0.55
CA SER A 67 -5.58 -2.16 -1.79
C SER A 67 -6.56 -3.32 -1.59
N HIS A 68 -7.73 -3.20 -2.20
CA HIS A 68 -8.79 -4.21 -2.08
C HIS A 68 -9.77 -4.15 -3.27
N CYS A 69 -10.85 -4.93 -3.18
CA CYS A 69 -11.91 -4.96 -4.19
C CYS A 69 -12.48 -3.58 -4.48
N HIS A 70 -12.93 -3.39 -5.73
CA HIS A 70 -13.70 -2.23 -6.19
C HIS A 70 -14.95 -2.00 -5.35
N PRO A 71 -15.40 -0.73 -5.18
CA PRO A 71 -16.68 -0.43 -4.54
C PRO A 71 -17.82 -1.19 -5.23
N GLY A 72 -18.62 -1.93 -4.47
CA GLY A 72 -19.67 -2.82 -5.01
C GLY A 72 -19.27 -4.29 -5.08
N ASP A 73 -17.97 -4.60 -5.24
CA ASP A 73 -17.48 -5.97 -5.43
C ASP A 73 -16.91 -6.60 -4.14
N CYS A 74 -17.22 -6.03 -2.98
CA CYS A 74 -16.68 -6.55 -1.74
C CYS A 74 -17.25 -7.94 -1.45
N HIS A 75 -16.37 -8.91 -1.23
CA HIS A 75 -16.77 -10.25 -0.79
C HIS A 75 -17.59 -10.23 0.52
N TYR A 76 -17.37 -9.21 1.37
CA TYR A 76 -18.11 -8.98 2.60
C TYR A 76 -19.12 -7.83 2.48
N VAL A 77 -19.65 -7.62 1.28
CA VAL A 77 -20.69 -6.64 0.91
C VAL A 77 -20.23 -5.18 1.00
N GLU A 78 -19.83 -4.70 2.17
CA GLU A 78 -19.54 -3.27 2.41
C GLU A 78 -18.23 -3.02 3.15
N GLY A 79 -17.42 -4.06 3.37
CA GLY A 79 -16.19 -3.94 4.16
C GLY A 79 -15.22 -2.89 3.60
N ASN A 80 -15.04 -2.84 2.28
CA ASN A 80 -14.21 -1.83 1.62
C ASN A 80 -14.76 -0.40 1.76
N LEU A 81 -16.09 -0.20 1.74
CA LEU A 81 -16.71 1.12 1.90
C LEU A 81 -16.39 1.72 3.27
N LYS A 82 -16.30 0.88 4.32
CA LYS A 82 -15.87 1.32 5.65
C LYS A 82 -14.43 1.85 5.62
N THR A 83 -13.55 1.25 4.82
CA THR A 83 -12.16 1.70 4.66
C THR A 83 -12.08 3.02 3.92
N ILE A 84 -12.86 3.20 2.84
CA ILE A 84 -12.94 4.47 2.08
C ILE A 84 -13.23 5.64 3.01
N ARG A 85 -14.20 5.48 3.93
CA ARG A 85 -14.59 6.52 4.89
C ARG A 85 -13.47 6.91 5.86
N LYS A 86 -12.49 6.04 6.09
CA LYS A 86 -11.37 6.27 7.02
C LYS A 86 -10.18 6.99 6.36
N ILE A 87 -10.05 6.93 5.03
CA ILE A 87 -8.91 7.50 4.30
C ILE A 87 -8.77 9.02 4.49
N PRO A 88 -9.84 9.85 4.43
CA PRO A 88 -9.71 11.29 4.68
C PRO A 88 -9.16 11.60 6.07
N MET A 89 -9.63 10.88 7.10
CA MET A 89 -9.13 11.03 8.47
C MET A 89 -7.66 10.63 8.59
N LEU A 90 -7.26 9.54 7.94
CA LEU A 90 -5.86 9.13 7.88
C LEU A 90 -4.97 10.22 7.25
N HIS A 91 -5.40 10.83 6.14
CA HIS A 91 -4.64 11.92 5.51
C HIS A 91 -4.49 13.14 6.41
N LEU A 92 -5.51 13.48 7.21
CA LEU A 92 -5.41 14.54 8.21
C LEU A 92 -4.37 14.20 9.28
N TYR A 93 -4.39 12.96 9.81
CA TYR A 93 -3.40 12.52 10.78
C TYR A 93 -1.98 12.53 10.23
N LEU A 94 -1.76 12.05 9.00
CA LEU A 94 -0.43 12.08 8.36
C LEU A 94 0.13 13.51 8.31
N LYS A 95 -0.68 14.48 7.87
CA LYS A 95 -0.29 15.90 7.84
C LYS A 95 0.06 16.42 9.24
N GLN A 96 -0.75 16.08 10.25
CA GLN A 96 -0.52 16.51 11.63
C GLN A 96 0.80 15.95 12.21
N PHE A 97 1.18 14.74 11.82
CA PHE A 97 2.47 14.13 12.20
C PHE A 97 3.64 14.55 11.30
N GLY A 98 3.46 15.49 10.37
CA GLY A 98 4.51 15.94 9.46
C GLY A 98 4.88 14.89 8.39
N ILE A 99 4.05 13.89 8.17
CA ILE A 99 4.25 12.84 7.17
C ILE A 99 3.55 13.27 5.88
N ASN A 100 4.26 13.22 4.75
CA ASN A 100 3.66 13.51 3.45
C ASN A 100 2.55 12.47 3.14
N PRO A 101 1.28 12.88 2.92
CA PRO A 101 0.19 11.95 2.63
C PRO A 101 0.42 11.08 1.40
N LYS A 102 1.26 11.52 0.45
CA LYS A 102 1.67 10.71 -0.71
C LYS A 102 2.43 9.44 -0.33
N ARG A 103 2.89 9.28 0.91
CA ARG A 103 3.46 8.03 1.41
C ARG A 103 2.40 6.94 1.66
N VAL A 104 1.11 7.25 1.52
CA VAL A 104 0.03 6.27 1.61
C VAL A 104 -0.77 6.31 0.31
N LYS A 105 -0.82 5.17 -0.39
CA LYS A 105 -1.64 5.00 -1.59
C LYS A 105 -2.79 4.05 -1.29
N TYR A 106 -3.98 4.44 -1.70
CA TYR A 106 -5.19 3.64 -1.55
C TYR A 106 -5.76 3.32 -2.93
N THR A 107 -5.88 2.03 -3.27
CA THR A 107 -6.28 1.62 -4.62
C THR A 107 -7.33 0.51 -4.59
N PHE A 108 -7.96 0.31 -5.74
CA PHE A 108 -8.88 -0.79 -5.96
C PHE A 108 -8.33 -1.68 -7.06
N VAL A 109 -8.20 -2.98 -6.77
CA VAL A 109 -7.66 -3.97 -7.70
C VAL A 109 -8.46 -5.25 -7.57
N SER A 110 -9.03 -5.72 -8.68
CA SER A 110 -9.75 -6.99 -8.80
C SER A 110 -8.80 -8.19 -8.90
N ALA A 111 -9.34 -9.40 -8.80
CA ALA A 111 -8.54 -10.62 -8.91
C ALA A 111 -7.89 -10.81 -10.31
N SER A 112 -8.42 -10.17 -11.35
CA SER A 112 -7.92 -10.25 -12.73
C SER A 112 -7.03 -9.06 -13.13
N GLU A 113 -6.83 -8.09 -12.23
CA GLU A 113 -6.12 -6.84 -12.50
C GLU A 113 -4.65 -6.87 -12.04
N GLY A 114 -3.94 -7.97 -12.31
CA GLY A 114 -2.52 -8.06 -11.93
C GLY A 114 -1.60 -7.09 -12.68
N ALA A 115 -1.98 -6.69 -13.91
CA ALA A 115 -1.27 -5.67 -14.68
C ALA A 115 -1.40 -4.29 -14.00
N GLU A 116 -2.62 -3.92 -13.61
CA GLU A 116 -2.92 -2.69 -12.88
C GLU A 116 -2.13 -2.61 -11.57
N LEU A 117 -2.12 -3.70 -10.77
CA LEU A 117 -1.33 -3.74 -9.53
C LEU A 117 0.17 -3.55 -9.79
N THR A 118 0.67 -4.09 -10.90
CA THR A 118 2.07 -3.99 -11.29
C THR A 118 2.44 -2.54 -11.63
N GLU A 119 1.60 -1.85 -12.40
CA GLU A 119 1.74 -0.44 -12.75
C GLU A 119 1.66 0.46 -11.50
N ILE A 120 0.64 0.27 -10.66
CA ILE A 120 0.48 1.00 -9.38
C ILE A 120 1.74 0.90 -8.52
N VAL A 121 2.35 -0.28 -8.42
CA VAL A 121 3.57 -0.49 -7.63
C VAL A 121 4.77 0.21 -8.26
N GLN A 122 4.91 0.16 -9.59
CA GLN A 122 5.98 0.85 -10.31
C GLN A 122 5.90 2.37 -10.09
N GLU A 123 4.72 2.95 -10.29
CA GLU A 123 4.48 4.37 -10.05
C GLU A 123 4.76 4.75 -8.61
N PHE A 124 4.25 3.96 -7.65
CA PHE A 124 4.40 4.27 -6.24
C PHE A 124 5.87 4.21 -5.79
N VAL A 125 6.67 3.31 -6.36
CA VAL A 125 8.11 3.30 -6.12
C VAL A 125 8.76 4.60 -6.61
N GLN A 126 8.39 5.11 -7.78
CA GLN A 126 8.95 6.38 -8.28
C GLN A 126 8.53 7.57 -7.43
N GLU A 127 7.24 7.66 -7.07
CA GLU A 127 6.75 8.69 -6.16
C GLU A 127 7.51 8.69 -4.82
N LEU A 128 7.78 7.51 -4.26
CA LEU A 128 8.53 7.40 -3.00
C LEU A 128 10.00 7.76 -3.18
N LYS A 129 10.62 7.41 -4.31
CA LYS A 129 12.00 7.82 -4.62
C LYS A 129 12.14 9.34 -4.66
N GLU A 130 11.18 10.04 -5.25
CA GLU A 130 11.14 11.52 -5.27
C GLU A 130 10.98 12.12 -3.87
N LEU A 131 10.19 11.46 -3.00
CA LEU A 131 10.00 11.89 -1.61
C LEU A 131 11.19 11.56 -0.69
N GLY A 132 12.05 10.63 -1.09
CA GLY A 132 13.16 10.14 -0.29
C GLY A 132 12.73 9.29 0.92
N PRO A 133 13.69 8.98 1.82
CA PRO A 133 13.46 8.15 3.01
C PRO A 133 12.38 8.70 3.93
N ASN A 134 11.63 7.82 4.59
CA ASN A 134 10.61 8.25 5.55
C ASN A 134 11.23 9.01 6.75
N PRO A 135 10.82 10.27 7.01
CA PRO A 135 11.41 11.13 8.04
C PRO A 135 11.18 10.64 9.48
N ILE A 136 10.15 9.80 9.71
CA ILE A 136 9.84 9.27 11.05
C ILE A 136 10.41 7.88 11.29
N LYS A 137 11.19 7.35 10.33
CA LYS A 137 11.86 6.06 10.46
C LYS A 137 12.84 6.15 11.63
N LYS A 138 12.55 5.42 12.71
CA LYS A 138 13.50 5.28 13.81
C LYS A 138 14.74 4.57 13.28
N GLU A 139 15.90 5.21 13.40
CA GLU A 139 17.18 4.53 13.19
C GLU A 139 17.28 3.39 14.23
N GLY A 140 17.15 2.14 13.76
CA GLY A 140 17.56 0.92 14.45
C GLY A 140 17.04 0.69 15.88
N LYS A 141 16.10 -0.24 16.02
CA LYS A 141 16.22 -1.26 17.07
C LYS A 141 16.58 -2.58 16.41
#